data_AF-A0A0M8XEM3-F1
#
_entry.id   AF-A0A0M8XEM3-F1
#
_cell.length_a   1.000
_cell.length_b   1.000
_cell.length_c   1.000
_cell.angle_alpha   90.00
_cell.angle_beta   90.00
_cell.angle_gamma   90.00
#
_symmetry.space_group_name_H-M   'P 1'
#
loop_
_entity.id
_entity.type
_entity.pdbx_description
1 polymer ?
#
loop_
_entity_poly.entity_id
_entity_poly.type
_entity_poly.pdbx_seq_one_letter_code
_entity_poly.pdbx_strand_id
1 'polypeptide(L)'
;MGIHTRRPGEYVRPAGRILLDDHFEASGEFYASGAYYHQRTLSRLPAGRPVECELVPEPHNPWDARAVALDVDGERVAYLPATSAKLWHDVVRAWNAAGFAVYTGAGTNRWTTDGEDRFGLTLPKWDWDSLLDLAEAAGLRAGWEAALADLTDEQRLGLRDDRGYDPDESAVKALWHRRSAHPLFSWGAKRDGDLTERMPFWYGYFVRERIREEHEERRERLWFARSVKSELLHAFKAEIGRRRERDRERSLQQRAGQDERALRLQDEGRRVAEIAAELGLTPKQAENALARARKAAGVASRRTEDLQDERRRRAAEAVALKRSGMPRAHIARAMGRSADTVDELLKDGLFYEAPEDHPERLGLARRCVELRGAGLVKEDVLARLAVSRKQALRAFRDASFLEAGVRPAR
;
A
#
# COMPACT_ATOMS: atom_id res chain seq x y z
N MET A 1 27.08 64.42 3.43
CA MET A 1 26.92 63.24 4.31
C MET A 1 28.30 62.75 4.72
N GLY A 2 28.52 62.52 6.02
CA GLY A 2 29.82 62.12 6.56
C GLY A 2 30.19 60.69 6.20
N ILE A 3 31.49 60.40 6.15
CA ILE A 3 32.01 59.03 6.07
C ILE A 3 31.60 58.34 7.37
N HIS A 4 30.79 57.28 7.29
CA HIS A 4 30.45 56.52 8.49
C HIS A 4 31.70 55.77 8.95
N THR A 5 32.29 56.25 10.05
CA THR A 5 33.38 55.54 10.73
C THR A 5 32.76 54.78 11.90
N ARG A 6 33.05 53.48 12.02
CA ARG A 6 32.60 52.67 13.17
C ARG A 6 33.04 53.32 14.47
N ARG A 7 32.23 53.21 15.53
CA ARG A 7 32.63 53.71 16.85
C ARG A 7 33.81 52.86 17.35
N PRO A 8 34.81 53.46 18.02
CA PRO A 8 35.87 52.69 18.65
C PRO A 8 35.29 51.59 19.56
N GLY A 9 35.71 50.34 19.36
CA GLY A 9 35.25 49.18 20.12
C GLY A 9 33.90 48.59 19.71
N GLU A 10 33.21 49.15 18.71
CA GLU A 10 31.95 48.60 18.18
C GLU A 10 32.14 47.24 17.52
N TYR A 11 33.29 47.06 16.86
CA TYR A 11 33.72 45.81 16.27
C TYR A 11 35.24 45.71 16.38
N VAL A 12 35.74 44.58 16.85
CA VAL A 12 37.16 44.24 16.86
C VAL A 12 37.33 43.11 15.86
N ARG A 13 38.00 43.41 14.75
CA ARG A 13 38.24 42.43 13.69
C ARG A 13 39.00 41.23 14.27
N PRO A 14 38.48 39.99 14.13
CA PRO A 14 39.21 38.79 14.48
C PRO A 14 40.51 38.63 13.69
N ALA A 15 41.49 37.91 14.24
CA ALA A 15 42.79 37.72 13.60
C ALA A 15 42.74 36.77 12.39
N GLY A 16 41.89 35.74 12.48
CA GLY A 16 41.65 34.80 11.39
C GLY A 16 40.79 35.43 10.29
N ARG A 17 40.87 34.86 9.10
CA ARG A 17 40.11 35.30 7.92
C ARG A 17 39.52 34.09 7.22
N ILE A 18 38.25 34.18 6.83
CA ILE A 18 37.59 33.22 5.95
C ILE A 18 36.98 33.99 4.76
N LEU A 19 37.26 33.53 3.55
CA LEU A 19 36.65 34.03 2.32
C LEU A 19 35.62 33.00 1.86
N LEU A 20 34.34 33.40 1.82
CA LEU A 20 33.23 32.50 1.50
C LEU A 20 33.37 31.89 0.10
N ASP A 21 33.89 32.65 -0.86
CA ASP A 21 34.04 32.21 -2.25
C ASP A 21 35.06 31.07 -2.43
N ASP A 22 35.96 30.86 -1.46
CA ASP A 22 36.92 29.74 -1.50
C ASP A 22 36.28 28.41 -1.09
N HIS A 23 35.09 28.46 -0.48
CA HIS A 23 34.46 27.32 0.16
C HIS A 23 33.08 26.98 -0.41
N PHE A 24 32.41 27.95 -1.04
CA PHE A 24 31.02 27.80 -1.47
C PHE A 24 30.81 28.36 -2.87
N GLU A 25 29.99 27.67 -3.65
CA GLU A 25 29.56 28.15 -4.96
C GLU A 25 28.37 29.11 -4.83
N ALA A 26 28.41 30.21 -5.57
CA ALA A 26 27.29 31.15 -5.62
C ALA A 26 26.11 30.53 -6.39
N SER A 27 24.93 30.55 -5.78
CA SER A 27 23.65 30.14 -6.42
C SER A 27 22.91 31.30 -7.10
N GLY A 28 23.45 32.51 -7.01
CA GLY A 28 22.89 33.71 -7.62
C GLY A 28 23.56 34.96 -7.07
N GLU A 29 22.83 36.08 -7.12
CA GLU A 29 23.36 37.38 -6.69
C GLU A 29 22.29 38.20 -5.96
N PHE A 30 22.70 39.10 -5.07
CA PHE A 30 21.84 40.13 -4.51
C PHE A 30 22.50 41.51 -4.55
N TYR A 31 21.68 42.54 -4.76
CA TYR A 31 22.11 43.92 -4.64
C TYR A 31 22.24 44.30 -3.16
N ALA A 32 23.39 44.89 -2.81
CA ALA A 32 23.62 45.39 -1.47
C ALA A 32 22.64 46.52 -1.12
N SER A 33 22.10 46.48 0.09
CA SER A 33 21.17 47.48 0.59
C SER A 33 21.89 48.70 1.14
N GLY A 34 21.22 49.86 1.09
CA GLY A 34 21.76 51.10 1.64
C GLY A 34 22.89 51.74 0.84
N ALA A 35 23.31 51.18 -0.30
CA ALA A 35 24.38 51.72 -1.15
C ALA A 35 24.18 53.20 -1.51
N TYR A 36 22.91 53.64 -1.67
CA TYR A 36 22.55 55.04 -1.90
C TYR A 36 23.09 56.02 -0.83
N TYR A 37 23.21 55.59 0.42
CA TYR A 37 23.73 56.44 1.51
C TYR A 37 25.27 56.46 1.57
N HIS A 38 25.93 55.58 0.81
CA HIS A 38 27.39 55.36 0.85
C HIS A 38 28.09 55.72 -0.48
N GLN A 39 27.45 56.52 -1.34
CA GLN A 39 27.97 56.89 -2.67
C GLN A 39 29.38 57.48 -2.64
N ARG A 40 29.73 58.23 -1.58
CA ARG A 40 31.08 58.83 -1.44
C ARG A 40 32.19 57.79 -1.30
N THR A 41 31.95 56.69 -0.58
CA THR A 41 32.95 55.62 -0.44
C THR A 41 32.90 54.72 -1.66
N LEU A 42 31.70 54.35 -2.13
CA LEU A 42 31.52 53.51 -3.30
C LEU A 42 32.11 54.11 -4.59
N SER A 43 32.06 55.43 -4.78
CA SER A 43 32.62 56.09 -5.97
C SER A 43 34.15 56.04 -6.06
N ARG A 44 34.83 55.68 -4.96
CA ARG A 44 36.29 55.48 -4.93
C ARG A 44 36.68 54.08 -5.37
N LEU A 45 35.74 53.14 -5.38
CA LEU A 45 36.00 51.77 -5.78
C LEU A 45 36.05 51.67 -7.32
N PRO A 46 36.93 50.82 -7.86
CA PRO A 46 37.06 50.65 -9.31
C PRO A 46 35.83 49.93 -9.86
N ALA A 47 34.91 50.66 -10.49
CA ALA A 47 33.69 50.10 -11.07
C ALA A 47 33.98 48.95 -12.05
N GLY A 48 33.15 47.90 -11.99
CA GLY A 48 33.28 46.70 -12.83
C GLY A 48 34.38 45.74 -12.39
N ARG A 49 35.03 45.98 -11.24
CA ARG A 49 36.00 45.05 -10.66
C ARG A 49 35.47 44.40 -9.39
N PRO A 50 35.84 43.13 -9.14
CA PRO A 50 35.58 42.51 -7.85
C PRO A 50 36.38 43.20 -6.76
N VAL A 51 35.76 43.39 -5.62
CA VAL A 51 36.38 43.83 -4.37
C VAL A 51 36.06 42.82 -3.27
N GLU A 52 36.90 42.71 -2.27
CA GLU A 52 36.61 41.91 -1.10
C GLU A 52 35.87 42.75 -0.06
N CYS A 53 34.71 42.28 0.37
CA CYS A 53 33.88 42.88 1.40
C CYS A 53 33.94 42.02 2.67
N GLU A 54 34.25 42.65 3.80
CA GLU A 54 34.08 42.06 5.12
C GLU A 54 32.60 42.16 5.52
N LEU A 55 32.04 41.05 6.01
CA LEU A 55 30.71 41.02 6.62
C LEU A 55 30.86 41.33 8.11
N VAL A 56 30.26 42.42 8.57
CA VAL A 56 30.39 42.89 9.95
C VAL A 56 29.03 43.00 10.63
N PRO A 57 28.76 42.23 11.70
CA PRO A 57 27.46 42.24 12.37
C PRO A 57 27.31 43.48 13.25
N GLU A 58 26.12 44.08 13.26
CA GLU A 58 25.83 45.31 14.02
C GLU A 58 24.68 45.14 15.01
N PRO A 59 24.89 44.45 16.14
CA PRO A 59 23.83 44.15 17.10
C PRO A 59 23.22 45.39 17.75
N HIS A 60 23.88 46.55 17.66
CA HIS A 60 23.45 47.82 18.22
C HIS A 60 22.92 48.80 17.16
N ASN A 61 22.74 48.35 15.91
CA ASN A 61 22.21 49.20 14.86
C ASN A 61 20.78 49.67 15.25
N PRO A 62 20.47 50.97 15.12
CA PRO A 62 19.21 51.52 15.60
C PRO A 62 17.98 51.08 14.80
N TRP A 63 18.18 50.60 13.57
CA TRP A 63 17.11 50.26 12.64
C TRP A 63 16.87 48.75 12.53
N ASP A 64 17.93 47.95 12.63
CA ASP A 64 17.87 46.49 12.54
C ASP A 64 18.98 45.87 13.38
N ALA A 65 18.64 45.28 14.53
CA ALA A 65 19.61 44.61 15.40
C ALA A 65 20.28 43.38 14.75
N ARG A 66 19.78 42.92 13.60
CA ARG A 66 20.38 41.85 12.79
C ARG A 66 21.12 42.38 11.57
N ALA A 67 21.34 43.69 11.47
CA ALA A 67 22.09 44.28 10.38
C ALA A 67 23.48 43.63 10.24
N VAL A 68 23.87 43.40 9.00
CA VAL A 68 25.23 42.99 8.62
C VAL A 68 25.72 44.03 7.62
N ALA A 69 26.67 44.83 8.07
CA ALA A 69 27.34 45.82 7.23
C ALA A 69 28.36 45.14 6.33
N LEU A 70 28.61 45.79 5.19
CA LEU A 70 29.61 45.42 4.23
C LEU A 70 30.70 46.47 4.28
N ASP A 71 31.89 46.05 4.67
CA ASP A 71 33.05 46.94 4.80
C ASP A 71 34.09 46.60 3.73
N VAL A 72 34.62 47.62 3.06
CA VAL A 72 35.76 47.51 2.15
C VAL A 72 36.88 48.35 2.72
N ASP A 73 38.05 47.75 2.93
CA ASP A 73 39.21 48.40 3.56
C ASP A 73 38.89 49.06 4.93
N GLY A 74 37.92 48.48 5.66
CA GLY A 74 37.47 48.99 6.96
C GLY A 74 36.49 50.17 6.89
N GLU A 75 36.10 50.63 5.70
CA GLU A 75 35.03 51.60 5.51
C GLU A 75 33.71 50.92 5.16
N ARG A 76 32.62 51.31 5.83
CA ARG A 76 31.27 50.81 5.53
C ARG A 76 30.77 51.33 4.18
N VAL A 77 30.45 50.42 3.27
CA VAL A 77 30.01 50.73 1.90
C VAL A 77 28.56 50.36 1.62
N ALA A 78 27.98 49.39 2.32
CA ALA A 78 26.59 48.99 2.17
C ALA A 78 26.18 48.03 3.32
N TYR A 79 25.03 47.38 3.20
CA TYR A 79 24.56 46.32 4.07
C TYR A 79 24.05 45.13 3.25
N LEU A 80 24.05 43.95 3.86
CA LEU A 80 23.22 42.85 3.36
C LEU A 80 21.74 43.27 3.37
N PRO A 81 20.93 42.83 2.38
CA PRO A 81 19.48 42.99 2.45
C PRO A 81 18.92 42.41 3.76
N ALA A 82 17.95 43.07 4.39
CA ALA A 82 17.40 42.67 5.70
C ALA A 82 16.95 41.19 5.74
N THR A 83 16.39 40.69 4.63
CA THR A 83 15.98 39.29 4.48
C THR A 83 17.14 38.30 4.54
N SER A 84 18.33 38.72 4.13
CA SER A 84 19.57 37.93 4.20
C SER A 84 20.31 38.19 5.50
N ALA A 85 20.37 39.44 5.96
CA ALA A 85 21.03 39.85 7.20
C ALA A 85 20.51 39.05 8.41
N LYS A 86 19.19 38.84 8.52
CA LYS A 86 18.60 38.01 9.59
C LYS A 86 19.14 36.58 9.66
N LEU A 87 19.60 36.02 8.53
CA LEU A 87 20.16 34.68 8.43
C LEU A 87 21.66 34.70 8.77
N TRP A 88 22.37 35.66 8.17
CA TRP A 88 23.83 35.78 8.25
C TRP A 88 24.33 36.34 9.58
N HIS A 89 23.54 37.15 10.28
CA HIS A 89 24.00 37.86 11.47
C HIS A 89 24.58 36.93 12.54
N ASP A 90 23.83 35.89 12.93
CA ASP A 90 24.30 34.94 13.94
C ASP A 90 25.47 34.09 13.42
N VAL A 91 25.48 33.74 12.14
CA VAL A 91 26.59 32.99 11.49
C VAL A 91 27.88 33.79 11.58
N VAL A 92 27.87 35.04 11.12
CA VAL A 92 29.04 35.92 11.15
C VAL A 92 29.49 36.17 12.59
N ARG A 93 28.55 36.36 13.53
CA ARG A 93 28.89 36.51 14.95
C ARG A 93 29.56 35.26 15.53
N ALA A 94 29.09 34.06 15.17
CA ALA A 94 29.66 32.81 15.63
C ALA A 94 31.08 32.60 15.08
N TRP A 95 31.29 32.87 13.78
CA TRP A 95 32.64 32.84 13.19
C TRP A 95 33.58 33.89 13.80
N ASN A 96 33.09 35.10 14.05
CA ASN A 96 33.87 36.13 14.75
C ASN A 96 34.27 35.69 16.16
N ALA A 97 33.35 35.05 16.89
CA ALA A 97 33.63 34.48 18.22
C ALA A 97 34.62 33.31 18.16
N ALA A 98 34.63 32.55 17.07
CA ALA A 98 35.63 31.51 16.77
C ALA A 98 36.98 32.08 16.30
N GLY A 99 37.10 33.41 16.16
CA GLY A 99 38.35 34.08 15.82
C GLY A 99 38.54 34.37 14.33
N PHE A 100 37.50 34.26 13.50
CA PHE A 100 37.57 34.49 12.05
C PHE A 100 36.67 35.62 11.58
N ALA A 101 37.25 36.60 10.90
CA ALA A 101 36.53 37.62 10.14
C ALA A 101 36.02 37.02 8.82
N VAL A 102 34.74 37.24 8.50
CA VAL A 102 34.08 36.68 7.32
C VAL A 102 34.12 37.65 6.15
N TYR A 103 34.56 37.17 4.99
CA TYR A 103 34.69 37.96 3.76
C TYR A 103 33.93 37.31 2.60
N THR A 104 33.55 38.14 1.63
CA THR A 104 33.02 37.74 0.33
C THR A 104 33.58 38.64 -0.76
N GLY A 105 33.71 38.13 -1.97
CA GLY A 105 33.84 38.94 -3.16
C GLY A 105 32.54 39.70 -3.43
N ALA A 106 32.66 40.88 -4.03
CA ALA A 106 31.54 41.71 -4.45
C ALA A 106 31.87 42.39 -5.77
N GLY A 107 30.92 42.38 -6.71
CA GLY A 107 30.99 43.15 -7.95
C GLY A 107 30.64 44.60 -7.70
N THR A 108 31.48 45.53 -8.15
CA THR A 108 31.18 46.97 -8.10
C THR A 108 30.40 47.39 -9.33
N ASN A 109 29.25 48.04 -9.12
CA ASN A 109 28.37 48.48 -10.20
C ASN A 109 28.39 50.00 -10.33
N ARG A 110 28.24 50.47 -11.57
CA ARG A 110 27.97 51.88 -11.89
C ARG A 110 26.79 51.96 -12.85
N TRP A 111 25.84 52.85 -12.54
CA TRP A 111 24.72 53.16 -13.43
C TRP A 111 24.42 54.66 -13.36
N THR A 112 23.73 55.19 -14.37
CA THR A 112 23.35 56.61 -14.41
C THR A 112 21.85 56.74 -14.14
N THR A 113 21.46 57.64 -13.23
CA THR A 113 20.05 57.95 -12.92
C THR A 113 19.92 59.46 -12.82
N ASP A 114 18.96 60.04 -13.56
CA ASP A 114 18.72 61.48 -13.63
C ASP A 114 19.97 62.32 -13.99
N GLY A 115 20.84 61.75 -14.84
CA GLY A 115 22.09 62.39 -15.27
C GLY A 115 23.22 62.33 -14.23
N GLU A 116 23.01 61.70 -13.07
CA GLU A 116 24.04 61.47 -12.06
C GLU A 116 24.53 60.02 -12.07
N ASP A 117 25.84 59.83 -11.95
CA ASP A 117 26.42 58.52 -11.73
C ASP A 117 26.13 58.01 -10.31
N ARG A 118 25.69 56.76 -10.23
CA ARG A 118 25.41 56.02 -9.01
C ARG A 118 26.26 54.76 -8.98
N PHE A 119 26.66 54.40 -7.77
CA PHE A 119 27.51 53.25 -7.49
C PHE A 119 26.83 52.28 -6.53
N GLY A 120 27.13 50.99 -6.66
CA GLY A 120 26.57 49.96 -5.79
C GLY A 120 27.41 48.70 -5.77
N LEU A 121 26.95 47.71 -5.01
CA LEU A 121 27.59 46.40 -4.89
C LEU A 121 26.59 45.29 -5.21
N THR A 122 27.06 44.31 -5.95
CA THR A 122 26.41 43.02 -6.13
C THR A 122 27.22 41.98 -5.39
N LEU A 123 26.56 41.13 -4.61
CA LEU A 123 27.20 40.09 -3.80
C LEU A 123 26.71 38.71 -4.25
N PRO A 124 27.56 37.68 -4.15
CA PRO A 124 27.15 36.30 -4.29
C PRO A 124 26.02 35.96 -3.34
N LYS A 125 25.01 35.26 -3.85
CA LYS A 125 23.99 34.60 -3.05
C LYS A 125 24.41 33.14 -2.87
N TRP A 126 24.72 32.74 -1.65
CA TRP A 126 24.95 31.33 -1.34
C TRP A 126 23.63 30.60 -1.18
N ASP A 127 23.62 29.33 -1.57
CA ASP A 127 22.47 28.47 -1.35
C ASP A 127 22.25 28.19 0.15
N TRP A 128 21.13 27.54 0.44
CA TRP A 128 20.72 27.25 1.81
C TRP A 128 21.65 26.24 2.51
N ASP A 129 22.15 25.26 1.77
CA ASP A 129 22.95 24.17 2.32
C ASP A 129 24.34 24.68 2.71
N SER A 130 24.96 25.50 1.86
CA SER A 130 26.20 26.23 2.17
C SER A 130 26.09 27.07 3.46
N LEU A 131 24.97 27.79 3.62
CA LEU A 131 24.72 28.59 4.82
C LEU A 131 24.51 27.71 6.06
N LEU A 132 23.84 26.57 5.91
CA LEU A 132 23.64 25.60 6.99
C LEU A 132 24.98 25.01 7.44
N ASP A 133 25.81 24.58 6.50
CA ASP A 133 27.16 24.04 6.79
C ASP A 133 28.01 25.06 7.56
N LEU A 134 27.96 26.33 7.16
CA LEU A 134 28.63 27.42 7.88
C LEU A 134 28.09 27.63 9.30
N ALA A 135 26.77 27.56 9.47
CA ALA A 135 26.13 27.71 10.77
C ALA A 135 26.51 26.57 11.72
N GLU A 136 26.52 25.33 11.22
CA GLU A 136 26.89 24.15 11.98
C GLU A 136 28.39 24.12 12.30
N ALA A 137 29.26 24.44 11.34
CA ALA A 137 30.70 24.54 11.54
C ALA A 137 31.07 25.63 12.58
N ALA A 138 30.30 26.72 12.65
CA ALA A 138 30.45 27.76 13.67
C ALA A 138 29.89 27.37 15.04
N GLY A 139 29.30 26.17 15.18
CA GLY A 139 28.77 25.65 16.43
C GLY A 139 27.37 26.16 16.78
N LEU A 140 26.62 26.76 15.85
CA LEU A 140 25.27 27.26 16.15
C LEU A 140 24.30 26.13 16.53
N ARG A 141 24.37 24.97 15.86
CA ARG A 141 23.54 23.79 16.24
C ARG A 141 23.84 23.34 17.67
N ALA A 142 25.12 23.14 18.01
CA ALA A 142 25.53 22.74 19.35
C ALA A 142 25.15 23.78 20.41
N GLY A 143 25.29 25.08 20.10
CA GLY A 143 24.86 26.17 20.98
C GLY A 143 23.35 26.18 21.21
N TRP A 144 22.57 25.86 20.18
CA TRP A 144 21.11 25.73 20.27
C TRP A 144 20.71 24.51 21.11
N GLU A 145 21.37 23.36 20.93
CA GLU A 145 21.13 22.15 21.73
C GLU A 145 21.40 22.41 23.22
N ALA A 146 22.49 23.11 23.53
CA ALA A 146 22.79 23.54 24.90
C ALA A 146 21.70 24.46 25.47
N ALA A 147 21.16 25.38 24.67
CA ALA A 147 20.07 26.25 25.08
C ALA A 147 18.74 25.51 25.32
N LEU A 148 18.44 24.50 24.50
CA LEU A 148 17.29 23.63 24.74
C LEU A 148 17.47 22.75 25.97
N ALA A 149 18.69 22.31 26.28
CA ALA A 149 18.96 21.51 27.47
C ALA A 149 18.59 22.25 28.77
N ASP A 150 18.65 23.58 28.78
CA ASP A 150 18.27 24.38 29.94
C ASP A 150 16.74 24.43 30.15
N LEU A 151 15.93 24.22 29.11
CA LEU A 151 14.47 24.29 29.20
C LEU A 151 13.87 23.08 29.94
N THR A 152 12.72 23.28 30.58
CA THR A 152 11.93 22.15 31.13
C THR A 152 11.32 21.32 30.02
N ASP A 153 10.93 20.07 30.30
CA ASP A 153 10.27 19.22 29.30
C ASP A 153 8.97 19.84 28.77
N GLU A 154 8.21 20.52 29.62
CA GLU A 154 7.00 21.25 29.23
C GLU A 154 7.31 22.40 28.27
N GLN A 155 8.36 23.18 28.53
CA GLN A 155 8.81 24.26 27.65
C GLN A 155 9.34 23.73 26.32
N ARG A 156 10.10 22.62 26.34
CA ARG A 156 10.57 21.96 25.11
C ARG A 156 9.40 21.43 24.29
N LEU A 157 8.36 20.89 24.93
CA LEU A 157 7.14 20.44 24.26
C LEU A 157 6.40 21.64 23.63
N GLY A 158 6.24 22.75 24.38
CA GLY A 158 5.63 23.97 23.86
C GLY A 158 6.32 24.56 22.64
N LEU A 159 7.66 24.48 22.55
CA LEU A 159 8.38 24.86 21.32
C LEU A 159 8.07 23.96 20.12
N ARG A 160 7.71 22.70 20.36
CA ARG A 160 7.46 21.70 19.32
C ARG A 160 6.03 21.72 18.80
N ASP A 161 5.07 22.01 19.67
CA ASP A 161 3.65 21.87 19.34
C ASP A 161 3.22 22.75 18.16
N ASP A 162 3.78 23.96 18.02
CA ASP A 162 3.49 24.85 16.89
C ASP A 162 4.54 24.80 15.75
N ARG A 163 5.37 23.76 15.72
CA ARG A 163 6.37 23.57 14.65
C ARG A 163 7.32 24.77 14.48
N GLY A 164 7.56 25.52 15.56
CA GLY A 164 8.47 26.68 15.55
C GLY A 164 8.03 27.86 14.66
N TYR A 165 6.74 28.02 14.35
CA TYR A 165 6.21 29.23 13.71
C TYR A 165 5.80 30.29 14.74
N ASP A 166 4.96 29.90 15.71
CA ASP A 166 4.52 30.69 16.86
C ASP A 166 4.93 29.95 18.15
N PRO A 167 6.24 29.97 18.49
CA PRO A 167 6.75 29.23 19.64
C PRO A 167 6.08 29.70 20.94
N ASP A 168 5.78 28.75 21.83
CA ASP A 168 5.17 29.03 23.12
C ASP A 168 5.90 30.15 23.87
N GLU A 169 5.14 31.17 24.29
CA GLU A 169 5.70 32.39 24.87
C GLU A 169 6.48 32.10 26.16
N SER A 170 6.11 31.07 26.93
CA SER A 170 6.81 30.70 28.16
C SER A 170 8.21 30.15 27.86
N ALA A 171 8.34 29.35 26.81
CA ALA A 171 9.63 28.82 26.38
C ALA A 171 10.54 29.91 25.79
N VAL A 172 9.99 30.79 24.94
CA VAL A 172 10.76 31.93 24.40
C VAL A 172 11.19 32.88 25.53
N LYS A 173 10.33 33.15 26.51
CA LYS A 173 10.68 33.93 27.72
C LYS A 173 11.82 33.29 28.50
N ALA A 174 11.77 31.97 28.70
CA ALA A 174 12.82 31.24 29.41
C ALA A 174 14.18 31.35 28.68
N LEU A 175 14.19 31.13 27.37
CA LEU A 175 15.39 31.31 26.53
C LEU A 175 15.91 32.76 26.58
N TRP A 176 15.02 33.74 26.46
CA TRP A 176 15.36 35.15 26.56
C TRP A 176 16.01 35.50 27.91
N HIS A 177 15.45 35.03 29.02
CA HIS A 177 15.99 35.28 30.35
C HIS A 177 17.38 34.67 30.54
N ARG A 178 17.66 33.56 29.85
CA ARG A 178 18.95 32.85 29.89
C ARG A 178 19.89 33.21 28.75
N ARG A 179 19.54 34.16 27.88
CA ARG A 179 20.34 34.53 26.69
C ARG A 179 21.81 34.84 26.96
N SER A 180 22.16 35.31 28.16
CA SER A 180 23.55 35.54 28.57
C SER A 180 24.39 34.25 28.64
N ALA A 181 23.77 33.10 28.86
CA ALA A 181 24.39 31.78 28.83
C ALA A 181 24.59 31.25 27.39
N HIS A 182 23.98 31.88 26.38
CA HIS A 182 24.05 31.48 24.97
C HIS A 182 24.54 32.64 24.09
N PRO A 183 25.81 33.08 24.25
CA PRO A 183 26.34 34.30 23.64
C PRO A 183 26.42 34.24 22.10
N LEU A 184 26.38 33.03 21.53
CA LEU A 184 26.40 32.79 20.09
C LEU A 184 25.18 33.38 19.37
N PHE A 185 24.07 33.59 20.07
CA PHE A 185 22.85 34.09 19.45
C PHE A 185 22.56 35.54 19.80
N SER A 186 22.15 36.31 18.80
CA SER A 186 21.80 37.72 18.95
C SER A 186 20.30 37.90 19.13
N TRP A 187 19.90 38.17 20.38
CA TRP A 187 18.51 38.50 20.68
C TRP A 187 18.25 39.98 20.38
N GLY A 188 17.16 40.27 19.66
CA GLY A 188 16.75 41.64 19.35
C GLY A 188 16.45 42.46 20.60
N ALA A 189 16.63 43.77 20.56
CA ALA A 189 16.38 44.67 21.69
C ALA A 189 14.89 44.72 22.08
N LYS A 190 14.57 45.26 23.26
CA LYS A 190 13.18 45.40 23.75
C LYS A 190 12.26 46.23 22.85
N ARG A 191 12.81 47.02 21.92
CA ARG A 191 12.05 47.85 20.99
C ARG A 191 11.81 47.15 19.64
N ASP A 192 12.46 46.02 19.39
CA ASP A 192 12.48 45.34 18.09
C ASP A 192 11.28 44.40 17.94
N GLY A 193 10.10 44.87 18.38
CA GLY A 193 8.88 44.09 18.28
C GLY A 193 8.57 43.22 19.49
N ASP A 194 7.74 42.20 19.32
CA ASP A 194 7.42 41.22 20.38
C ASP A 194 8.59 40.25 20.65
N LEU A 195 8.38 39.24 21.50
CA LEU A 195 9.47 38.33 21.86
C LEU A 195 9.83 37.35 20.74
N THR A 196 8.88 36.97 19.88
CA THR A 196 9.13 36.06 18.76
C THR A 196 9.88 36.80 17.65
N GLU A 197 9.55 38.07 17.41
CA GLU A 197 10.28 38.96 16.48
C GLU A 197 11.73 39.22 16.92
N ARG A 198 12.00 39.18 18.24
CA ARG A 198 13.35 39.29 18.81
C ARG A 198 14.13 37.98 18.81
N MET A 199 13.48 36.84 18.58
CA MET A 199 14.11 35.52 18.63
C MET A 199 15.13 35.37 17.50
N PRO A 200 16.36 34.92 17.77
CA PRO A 200 17.35 34.69 16.71
C PRO A 200 16.83 33.67 15.69
N PHE A 201 17.10 33.90 14.41
CA PHE A 201 16.51 33.11 13.32
C PHE A 201 16.82 31.60 13.46
N TRP A 202 18.07 31.29 13.83
CA TRP A 202 18.55 29.91 13.94
C TRP A 202 17.89 29.11 15.06
N TYR A 203 17.38 29.76 16.12
CA TYR A 203 16.55 29.06 17.12
C TYR A 203 15.30 28.46 16.49
N GLY A 204 14.53 29.29 15.77
CA GLY A 204 13.31 28.83 15.12
C GLY A 204 13.61 27.81 14.02
N TYR A 205 14.73 27.97 13.29
CA TYR A 205 15.14 27.01 12.28
C TYR A 205 15.47 25.64 12.86
N PHE A 206 16.35 25.54 13.87
CA PHE A 206 16.72 24.24 14.43
C PHE A 206 15.55 23.54 15.14
N VAL A 207 14.61 24.29 15.72
CA VAL A 207 13.34 23.70 16.22
C VAL A 207 12.57 23.04 15.08
N ARG A 208 12.43 23.71 13.94
CA ARG A 208 11.75 23.14 12.74
C ARG A 208 12.46 21.92 12.20
N GLU A 209 13.78 21.96 12.09
CA GLU A 209 14.58 20.83 11.63
C GLU A 209 14.42 19.64 12.56
N ARG A 210 14.50 19.86 13.88
CA ARG A 210 14.33 18.78 14.84
C ARG A 210 12.97 18.09 14.74
N ILE A 211 11.92 18.86 14.49
CA ILE A 211 10.57 18.32 14.30
C ILE A 211 10.48 17.53 13.00
N ARG A 212 11.14 17.98 11.93
CA ARG A 212 11.23 17.24 10.67
C ARG A 212 11.97 15.90 10.86
N GLU A 213 13.14 15.92 11.49
CA GLU A 213 13.93 14.73 11.83
C GLU A 213 13.07 13.72 12.63
N GLU A 214 12.39 14.18 13.69
CA GLU A 214 11.54 13.32 14.52
C GLU A 214 10.34 12.75 13.74
N HIS A 215 9.76 13.53 12.82
CA HIS A 215 8.70 13.04 11.94
C HIS A 215 9.21 12.00 10.93
N GLU A 216 10.40 12.19 10.38
CA GLU A 216 11.05 11.25 9.47
C GLU A 216 11.40 9.95 10.19
N GLU A 217 12.05 10.02 11.34
CA GLU A 217 12.33 8.85 12.19
C GLU A 217 11.04 8.09 12.53
N ARG A 218 9.96 8.81 12.89
CA ARG A 218 8.67 8.18 13.18
C ARG A 218 8.07 7.50 11.95
N ARG A 219 8.18 8.12 10.77
CA ARG A 219 7.72 7.53 9.51
C ARG A 219 8.52 6.29 9.15
N GLU A 220 9.84 6.31 9.31
CA GLU A 220 10.71 5.17 9.08
C GLU A 220 10.39 4.02 10.05
N ARG A 221 10.22 4.30 11.34
CA ARG A 221 9.79 3.30 12.33
C ARG A 221 8.45 2.68 11.97
N LEU A 222 7.48 3.49 11.55
CA LEU A 222 6.17 2.99 11.11
C LEU A 222 6.26 2.18 9.82
N TRP A 223 7.09 2.59 8.88
CA TRP A 223 7.33 1.88 7.63
C TRP A 223 7.99 0.52 7.91
N PHE A 224 9.04 0.50 8.73
CA PHE A 224 9.70 -0.73 9.17
C PHE A 224 8.73 -1.67 9.90
N ALA A 225 7.96 -1.16 10.85
CA ALA A 225 6.96 -1.96 11.57
C ALA A 225 5.89 -2.54 10.62
N ARG A 226 5.45 -1.77 9.61
CA ARG A 226 4.55 -2.26 8.56
C ARG A 226 5.20 -3.33 7.69
N SER A 227 6.47 -3.15 7.33
CA SER A 227 7.25 -4.12 6.56
C SER A 227 7.35 -5.46 7.30
N VAL A 228 7.82 -5.42 8.55
CA VAL A 228 7.93 -6.61 9.43
C VAL A 228 6.57 -7.30 9.59
N LYS A 229 5.50 -6.53 9.84
CA LYS A 229 4.14 -7.09 9.93
C LYS A 229 3.71 -7.78 8.63
N SER A 230 4.01 -7.18 7.48
CA SER A 230 3.67 -7.73 6.17
C SER A 230 4.40 -9.05 5.91
N GLU A 231 5.71 -9.10 6.16
CA GLU A 231 6.53 -10.30 6.02
C GLU A 231 6.04 -11.44 6.92
N LEU A 232 5.76 -11.15 8.19
CA LEU A 232 5.20 -12.13 9.13
C LEU A 232 3.85 -12.66 8.65
N LEU A 233 2.97 -11.80 8.14
CA LEU A 233 1.68 -12.23 7.59
C LEU A 233 1.84 -13.09 6.34
N HIS A 234 2.80 -12.79 5.47
CA HIS A 234 3.11 -13.61 4.30
C HIS A 234 3.64 -14.99 4.71
N ALA A 235 4.59 -15.05 5.65
CA ALA A 235 5.12 -16.30 6.18
C ALA A 235 4.02 -17.16 6.84
N PHE A 236 3.15 -16.54 7.62
CA PHE A 236 2.02 -17.23 8.27
C PHE A 236 1.01 -17.77 7.27
N LYS A 237 0.64 -16.98 6.25
CA LYS A 237 -0.26 -17.44 5.17
C LYS A 237 0.35 -18.59 4.39
N ALA A 238 1.65 -18.53 4.08
CA ALA A 238 2.37 -19.62 3.41
C ALA A 238 2.34 -20.90 4.25
N GLU A 239 2.55 -20.81 5.56
CA GLU A 239 2.51 -21.98 6.45
C GLU A 239 1.11 -22.59 6.56
N ILE A 240 0.06 -21.76 6.64
CA ILE A 240 -1.33 -22.25 6.59
C ILE A 240 -1.58 -22.97 5.25
N GLY A 241 -1.10 -22.40 4.13
CA GLY A 241 -1.18 -23.03 2.82
C GLY A 241 -0.55 -24.42 2.82
N ARG A 242 0.69 -24.53 3.29
CA ARG A 242 1.42 -25.81 3.41
C ARG A 242 0.72 -26.82 4.31
N ARG A 243 0.13 -26.39 5.44
CA ARG A 243 -0.67 -27.28 6.30
C ARG A 243 -1.89 -27.83 5.58
N ARG A 244 -2.66 -26.96 4.91
CA ARG A 244 -3.84 -27.38 4.14
C ARG A 244 -3.49 -28.33 3.00
N GLU A 245 -2.36 -28.13 2.34
CA GLU A 245 -1.87 -29.01 1.28
C GLU A 245 -1.53 -30.40 1.84
N ARG A 246 -0.75 -30.46 2.93
CA ARG A 246 -0.44 -31.72 3.64
C ARG A 246 -1.71 -32.46 4.10
N ASP A 247 -2.69 -31.72 4.62
CA ASP A 247 -3.96 -32.32 5.07
C ASP A 247 -4.78 -32.86 3.89
N ARG A 248 -4.75 -32.18 2.74
CA ARG A 248 -5.39 -32.66 1.50
C ARG A 248 -4.70 -33.91 0.97
N GLU A 249 -3.38 -33.92 0.90
CA GLU A 249 -2.59 -35.09 0.48
C GLU A 249 -2.88 -36.30 1.36
N ARG A 250 -2.86 -36.14 2.69
CA ARG A 250 -3.21 -37.20 3.65
C ARG A 250 -4.63 -37.72 3.43
N SER A 251 -5.59 -36.80 3.23
CA SER A 251 -6.99 -37.17 2.98
C SER A 251 -7.15 -37.94 1.66
N LEU A 252 -6.41 -37.57 0.62
CA LEU A 252 -6.40 -38.27 -0.67
C LEU A 252 -5.78 -39.66 -0.55
N GLN A 253 -4.64 -39.79 0.13
CA GLN A 253 -4.00 -41.08 0.40
C GLN A 253 -4.91 -42.01 1.21
N GLN A 254 -5.57 -41.49 2.25
CA GLN A 254 -6.51 -42.27 3.06
C GLN A 254 -7.70 -42.76 2.22
N ARG A 255 -8.26 -41.90 1.36
CA ARG A 255 -9.34 -42.27 0.44
C ARG A 255 -8.91 -43.30 -0.59
N ALA A 256 -7.70 -43.18 -1.14
CA ALA A 256 -7.15 -44.16 -2.07
C ALA A 256 -7.02 -45.55 -1.40
N GLY A 257 -6.48 -45.60 -0.18
CA GLY A 257 -6.40 -46.85 0.58
C GLY A 257 -7.77 -47.44 0.94
N GLN A 258 -8.77 -46.60 1.23
CA GLN A 258 -10.15 -47.03 1.45
C GLN A 258 -10.77 -47.62 0.17
N ASP A 259 -10.59 -46.95 -0.96
CA ASP A 259 -11.11 -47.37 -2.27
C ASP A 259 -10.49 -48.72 -2.69
N GLU A 260 -9.17 -48.91 -2.52
CA GLU A 260 -8.48 -50.17 -2.80
C GLU A 260 -8.98 -51.32 -1.92
N ARG A 261 -9.12 -51.07 -0.61
CA ARG A 261 -9.59 -52.09 0.34
C ARG A 261 -11.05 -52.46 0.10
N ALA A 262 -11.89 -51.50 -0.30
CA ALA A 262 -13.26 -51.77 -0.71
C ALA A 262 -13.34 -52.70 -1.92
N LEU A 263 -12.48 -52.46 -2.93
CA LEU A 263 -12.40 -53.30 -4.13
C LEU A 263 -12.01 -54.74 -3.77
N ARG A 264 -10.98 -54.91 -2.94
CA ARG A 264 -10.51 -56.23 -2.48
C ARG A 264 -11.61 -57.03 -1.76
N LEU A 265 -12.29 -56.39 -0.79
CA LEU A 265 -13.40 -57.04 -0.07
C LEU A 265 -14.55 -57.43 -1.01
N GLN A 266 -14.78 -56.66 -2.06
CA GLN A 266 -15.76 -57.00 -3.09
C GLN A 266 -15.33 -58.20 -3.94
N ASP A 267 -14.06 -58.29 -4.32
CA ASP A 267 -13.53 -59.44 -5.08
C ASP A 267 -13.59 -60.74 -4.25
N GLU A 268 -13.51 -60.63 -2.93
CA GLU A 268 -13.75 -61.71 -1.96
C GLU A 268 -15.25 -62.08 -1.82
N GLY A 269 -16.15 -61.41 -2.54
CA GLY A 269 -17.59 -61.71 -2.59
C GLY A 269 -18.43 -61.06 -1.49
N ARG A 270 -17.88 -60.12 -0.71
CA ARG A 270 -18.61 -59.42 0.35
C ARG A 270 -19.69 -58.51 -0.21
N ARG A 271 -20.81 -58.40 0.52
CA ARG A 271 -21.91 -57.49 0.15
C ARG A 271 -21.57 -56.06 0.57
N VAL A 272 -22.13 -55.07 -0.12
CA VAL A 272 -21.87 -53.63 0.12
C VAL A 272 -22.10 -53.22 1.58
N ALA A 273 -23.08 -53.81 2.27
CA ALA A 273 -23.35 -53.54 3.68
C ALA A 273 -22.24 -54.06 4.62
N GLU A 274 -21.62 -55.20 4.29
CA GLU A 274 -20.53 -55.81 5.04
C GLU A 274 -19.23 -55.02 4.82
N ILE A 275 -18.98 -54.60 3.57
CA ILE A 275 -17.87 -53.70 3.21
C ILE A 275 -17.98 -52.37 3.95
N ALA A 276 -19.19 -51.81 4.04
CA ALA A 276 -19.45 -50.58 4.77
C ALA A 276 -19.14 -50.71 6.27
N ALA A 277 -19.60 -51.79 6.90
CA ALA A 277 -19.32 -52.07 8.31
C ALA A 277 -17.81 -52.24 8.57
N GLU A 278 -17.11 -52.98 7.71
CA GLU A 278 -15.69 -53.29 7.88
C GLU A 278 -14.76 -52.10 7.63
N LEU A 279 -15.16 -51.15 6.78
CA LEU A 279 -14.42 -49.91 6.54
C LEU A 279 -14.85 -48.75 7.45
N GLY A 280 -15.83 -48.97 8.35
CA GLY A 280 -16.40 -47.91 9.19
C GLY A 280 -17.09 -46.81 8.38
N LEU A 281 -17.65 -47.17 7.22
CA LEU A 281 -18.30 -46.26 6.28
C LEU A 281 -19.83 -46.44 6.33
N THR A 282 -20.55 -45.42 5.88
CA THR A 282 -21.97 -45.60 5.55
C THR A 282 -22.11 -46.45 4.28
N PRO A 283 -23.24 -47.17 4.08
CA PRO A 283 -23.48 -47.93 2.85
C PRO A 283 -23.32 -47.08 1.58
N LYS A 284 -23.71 -45.80 1.64
CA LYS A 284 -23.56 -44.87 0.52
C LYS A 284 -22.10 -44.49 0.25
N GLN A 285 -21.29 -44.32 1.30
CA GLN A 285 -19.86 -44.06 1.15
C GLN A 285 -19.13 -45.27 0.57
N ALA A 286 -19.49 -46.49 0.98
CA ALA A 286 -18.94 -47.73 0.43
C ALA A 286 -19.30 -47.92 -1.05
N GLU A 287 -20.56 -47.65 -1.46
CA GLU A 287 -20.95 -47.63 -2.87
C GLU A 287 -20.11 -46.65 -3.70
N ASN A 288 -19.93 -45.43 -3.19
CA ASN A 288 -19.18 -44.40 -3.88
C ASN A 288 -17.68 -44.74 -3.97
N ALA A 289 -17.12 -45.37 -2.93
CA ALA A 289 -15.75 -45.88 -2.92
C ALA A 289 -15.54 -46.96 -3.98
N LEU A 290 -16.44 -47.95 -4.02
CA LEU A 290 -16.43 -49.01 -5.04
C LEU A 290 -16.59 -48.45 -6.46
N ALA A 291 -17.49 -47.47 -6.66
CA ALA A 291 -17.68 -46.85 -7.96
C ALA A 291 -16.42 -46.12 -8.44
N ARG A 292 -15.73 -45.40 -7.55
CA ARG A 292 -14.43 -44.76 -7.86
C ARG A 292 -13.34 -45.80 -8.11
N ALA A 293 -13.22 -46.81 -7.26
CA ALA A 293 -12.22 -47.87 -7.38
C ALA A 293 -12.37 -48.63 -8.70
N ARG A 294 -13.59 -49.03 -9.07
CA ARG A 294 -13.90 -49.67 -10.37
C ARG A 294 -13.53 -48.78 -11.56
N LYS A 295 -13.84 -47.49 -11.47
CA LYS A 295 -13.48 -46.52 -12.51
C LYS A 295 -11.96 -46.38 -12.65
N ALA A 296 -11.23 -46.33 -11.54
CA ALA A 296 -9.77 -46.28 -11.53
C ALA A 296 -9.15 -47.58 -12.07
N ALA A 297 -9.77 -48.73 -11.81
CA ALA A 297 -9.38 -50.05 -12.33
C ALA A 297 -9.79 -50.28 -13.81
N GLY A 298 -10.32 -49.26 -14.50
CA GLY A 298 -10.73 -49.37 -15.91
C GLY A 298 -11.96 -50.25 -16.15
N VAL A 299 -12.70 -50.63 -15.10
CA VAL A 299 -13.94 -51.39 -15.23
C VAL A 299 -15.02 -50.43 -15.74
N ALA A 300 -15.25 -50.47 -17.06
CA ALA A 300 -16.23 -49.61 -17.71
C ALA A 300 -17.63 -49.84 -17.13
N SER A 301 -18.25 -48.78 -16.62
CA SER A 301 -19.68 -48.77 -16.32
C SER A 301 -20.44 -49.10 -17.60
N ARG A 302 -21.37 -50.06 -17.54
CA ARG A 302 -22.25 -50.41 -18.68
C ARG A 302 -22.87 -49.13 -19.24
N ARG A 303 -22.90 -48.97 -20.57
CA ARG A 303 -23.44 -47.76 -21.19
C ARG A 303 -24.93 -47.67 -20.89
N THR A 304 -25.44 -46.46 -20.73
CA THR A 304 -26.87 -46.21 -20.44
C THR A 304 -27.78 -46.82 -21.52
N GLU A 305 -27.31 -46.87 -22.77
CA GLU A 305 -27.99 -47.49 -23.90
C GLU A 305 -28.17 -49.00 -23.68
N ASP A 306 -27.12 -49.71 -23.26
CA ASP A 306 -27.15 -51.16 -22.96
C ASP A 306 -28.20 -51.50 -21.89
N LEU A 307 -28.31 -50.66 -20.85
CA LEU A 307 -29.26 -50.84 -19.76
C LEU A 307 -30.72 -50.58 -20.19
N GLN A 308 -30.94 -49.68 -21.14
CA GLN A 308 -32.26 -49.40 -21.70
C GLN A 308 -32.72 -50.53 -22.63
N ASP A 309 -31.82 -51.06 -23.47
CA ASP A 309 -32.08 -52.20 -24.35
C ASP A 309 -32.41 -53.48 -23.57
N GLU A 310 -31.64 -53.76 -22.52
CA GLU A 310 -31.87 -54.90 -21.64
C GLU A 310 -33.24 -54.81 -20.96
N ARG A 311 -33.67 -53.60 -20.56
CA ARG A 311 -35.00 -53.39 -19.96
C ARG A 311 -36.12 -53.60 -20.98
N ARG A 312 -35.96 -53.12 -22.22
CA ARG A 312 -36.93 -53.35 -23.31
C ARG A 312 -37.13 -54.84 -23.58
N ARG A 313 -36.03 -55.59 -23.70
CA ARG A 313 -36.08 -57.05 -23.90
C ARG A 313 -36.83 -57.76 -22.78
N ARG A 314 -36.54 -57.41 -21.52
CA ARG A 314 -37.23 -57.98 -20.35
C ARG A 314 -38.71 -57.61 -20.29
N ALA A 315 -39.06 -56.38 -20.68
CA ALA A 315 -40.45 -55.95 -20.74
C ALA A 315 -41.24 -56.74 -21.78
N ALA A 316 -40.66 -56.98 -22.97
CA ALA A 316 -41.25 -57.82 -24.02
C ALA A 316 -41.40 -59.28 -23.58
N GLU A 317 -40.37 -59.85 -22.93
CA GLU A 317 -40.41 -61.20 -22.37
C GLU A 317 -41.52 -61.35 -21.32
N ALA A 318 -41.67 -60.38 -20.41
CA ALA A 318 -42.73 -60.39 -19.42
C ALA A 318 -44.13 -60.38 -20.07
N VAL A 319 -44.33 -59.59 -21.13
CA VAL A 319 -45.60 -59.54 -21.87
C VAL A 319 -45.87 -60.86 -22.61
N ALA A 320 -44.86 -61.46 -23.23
CA ALA A 320 -44.97 -62.77 -23.87
C ALA A 320 -45.41 -63.87 -22.89
N LEU A 321 -44.77 -63.93 -21.71
CA LEU A 321 -45.15 -64.86 -20.64
C LEU A 321 -46.58 -64.58 -20.10
N LYS A 322 -46.99 -63.30 -20.06
CA LYS A 322 -48.35 -62.95 -19.65
C LYS A 322 -49.40 -63.42 -20.67
N ARG A 323 -49.11 -63.31 -21.97
CA ARG A 323 -49.98 -63.76 -23.06
C ARG A 323 -50.09 -65.28 -23.15
N SER A 324 -49.06 -66.01 -22.73
CA SER A 324 -49.12 -67.48 -22.60
C SER A 324 -49.97 -67.97 -21.42
N GLY A 325 -50.74 -67.09 -20.77
CA GLY A 325 -51.63 -67.41 -19.65
C GLY A 325 -50.94 -67.47 -18.28
N MET A 326 -49.65 -67.13 -18.17
CA MET A 326 -48.92 -67.25 -16.91
C MET A 326 -49.36 -66.15 -15.91
N PRO A 327 -49.67 -66.51 -14.64
CA PRO A 327 -49.99 -65.52 -13.62
C PRO A 327 -48.73 -64.77 -13.16
N ARG A 328 -48.90 -63.52 -12.72
CA ARG A 328 -47.78 -62.59 -12.38
C ARG A 328 -46.77 -63.18 -11.40
N ALA A 329 -47.22 -63.95 -10.41
CA ALA A 329 -46.34 -64.59 -9.43
C ALA A 329 -45.43 -65.69 -10.04
N HIS A 330 -45.91 -66.36 -11.10
CA HIS A 330 -45.12 -67.37 -11.83
C HIS A 330 -44.14 -66.68 -12.79
N ILE A 331 -44.53 -65.57 -13.42
CA ILE A 331 -43.62 -64.73 -14.22
C ILE A 331 -42.47 -64.21 -13.34
N ALA A 332 -42.78 -63.72 -12.14
CA ALA A 332 -41.78 -63.27 -11.17
C ALA A 332 -40.75 -64.36 -10.82
N ARG A 333 -41.22 -65.60 -10.60
CA ARG A 333 -40.33 -66.75 -10.38
C ARG A 333 -39.53 -67.11 -11.63
N ALA A 334 -40.16 -67.16 -12.81
CA ALA A 334 -39.50 -67.50 -14.07
C ALA A 334 -38.38 -66.51 -14.44
N MET A 335 -38.58 -65.21 -14.17
CA MET A 335 -37.60 -64.17 -14.45
C MET A 335 -36.59 -63.94 -13.30
N GLY A 336 -36.76 -64.61 -12.15
CA GLY A 336 -35.94 -64.40 -10.96
C GLY A 336 -36.06 -62.99 -10.37
N ARG A 337 -37.26 -62.39 -10.37
CA ARG A 337 -37.51 -61.00 -9.94
C ARG A 337 -38.66 -60.92 -8.94
N SER A 338 -38.79 -59.76 -8.27
CA SER A 338 -39.94 -59.49 -7.40
C SER A 338 -41.22 -59.26 -8.22
N ALA A 339 -42.38 -59.54 -7.61
CA ALA A 339 -43.68 -59.30 -8.22
C ALA A 339 -43.87 -57.82 -8.64
N ASP A 340 -43.35 -56.87 -7.86
CA ASP A 340 -43.40 -55.44 -8.15
C ASP A 340 -42.52 -55.07 -9.36
N THR A 341 -41.37 -55.72 -9.51
CA THR A 341 -40.49 -55.51 -10.67
C THR A 341 -41.17 -56.01 -11.95
N VAL A 342 -41.82 -57.18 -11.89
CA VAL A 342 -42.58 -57.72 -13.01
C VAL A 342 -43.79 -56.85 -13.34
N ASP A 343 -44.47 -56.29 -12.34
CA ASP A 343 -45.59 -55.36 -12.56
C ASP A 343 -45.15 -54.11 -13.34
N GLU A 344 -44.02 -53.51 -12.98
CA GLU A 344 -43.46 -52.37 -13.71
C GLU A 344 -42.95 -52.77 -15.11
N LEU A 345 -42.38 -53.98 -15.28
CA LEU A 345 -41.97 -54.50 -16.60
C LEU A 345 -43.16 -54.77 -17.52
N LEU A 346 -44.27 -55.30 -17.00
CA LEU A 346 -45.50 -55.51 -17.76
C LEU A 346 -46.11 -54.17 -18.19
N LYS A 347 -46.17 -53.20 -17.28
CA LYS A 347 -46.62 -51.84 -17.61
C LYS A 347 -45.74 -51.22 -18.69
N ASP A 348 -44.42 -51.37 -18.60
CA ASP A 348 -43.49 -50.88 -19.62
C ASP A 348 -43.69 -51.61 -20.96
N GLY A 349 -43.80 -52.94 -20.95
CA GLY A 349 -43.92 -53.76 -22.15
C GLY A 349 -45.21 -53.50 -22.93
N LEU A 350 -46.35 -53.42 -22.23
CA LEU A 350 -47.64 -53.09 -22.86
C LEU A 350 -47.61 -51.71 -23.51
N PHE A 351 -47.00 -50.73 -22.84
CA PHE A 351 -46.82 -49.40 -23.41
C PHE A 351 -45.87 -49.40 -24.62
N TYR A 352 -44.80 -50.20 -24.62
CA TYR A 352 -43.88 -50.27 -25.76
C TYR A 352 -44.47 -51.00 -26.97
N GLU A 353 -45.40 -51.93 -26.77
CA GLU A 353 -46.10 -52.61 -27.87
C GLU A 353 -47.17 -51.73 -28.51
N ALA A 354 -47.98 -51.05 -27.70
CA ALA A 354 -49.08 -50.20 -28.17
C ALA A 354 -49.18 -48.90 -27.34
N PRO A 355 -48.34 -47.88 -27.63
CA PRO A 355 -48.36 -46.63 -26.86
C PRO A 355 -49.68 -45.87 -26.94
N GLU A 356 -50.41 -45.99 -28.06
CA GLU A 356 -51.67 -45.31 -28.34
C GLU A 356 -52.82 -45.80 -27.42
N ASP A 357 -52.72 -47.02 -26.88
CA ASP A 357 -53.67 -47.56 -25.89
C ASP A 357 -53.50 -46.91 -24.51
N HIS A 358 -52.49 -46.04 -24.35
CA HIS A 358 -52.15 -45.35 -23.11
C HIS A 358 -51.97 -43.84 -23.34
N PRO A 359 -53.04 -43.10 -23.71
CA PRO A 359 -52.95 -41.72 -24.21
C PRO A 359 -52.33 -40.74 -23.22
N GLU A 360 -52.64 -40.84 -21.93
CA GLU A 360 -52.05 -39.98 -20.90
C GLU A 360 -50.54 -40.21 -20.74
N ARG A 361 -50.10 -41.47 -20.79
CA ARG A 361 -48.69 -41.85 -20.68
C ARG A 361 -47.91 -41.44 -21.93
N LEU A 362 -48.51 -41.61 -23.10
CA LEU A 362 -47.97 -41.18 -24.38
C LEU A 362 -47.83 -39.65 -24.46
N GLY A 363 -48.83 -38.91 -23.98
CA GLY A 363 -48.78 -37.44 -23.90
C GLY A 363 -47.62 -36.94 -23.04
N LEU A 364 -47.41 -37.54 -21.85
CA LEU A 364 -46.27 -37.21 -20.99
C LEU A 364 -44.91 -37.56 -21.63
N ALA A 365 -44.82 -38.70 -22.32
CA ALA A 365 -43.61 -39.10 -23.02
C ALA A 365 -43.28 -38.14 -24.17
N ARG A 366 -44.25 -37.76 -25.01
CA ARG A 366 -44.09 -36.78 -26.09
C ARG A 366 -43.66 -35.41 -25.55
N ARG A 367 -44.31 -34.94 -24.50
CA ARG A 367 -43.92 -33.68 -23.84
C ARG A 367 -42.49 -33.73 -23.30
N CYS A 368 -42.06 -34.88 -22.80
CA CYS A 368 -40.69 -35.07 -22.35
C CYS A 368 -39.68 -35.06 -23.51
N VAL A 369 -40.00 -35.62 -24.67
CA VAL A 369 -39.18 -35.52 -25.90
C VAL A 369 -39.02 -34.05 -26.33
N GLU A 370 -40.11 -33.27 -26.35
CA GLU A 370 -40.06 -31.84 -26.68
C GLU A 370 -39.14 -31.05 -25.74
N LEU A 371 -39.29 -31.24 -24.42
CA LEU A 371 -38.49 -30.55 -23.43
C LEU A 371 -36.99 -30.91 -23.54
N ARG A 372 -36.69 -32.17 -23.87
CA ARG A 372 -35.31 -32.61 -24.13
C ARG A 372 -34.75 -32.03 -25.43
N GLY A 373 -35.56 -31.97 -26.49
CA GLY A 373 -35.20 -31.33 -27.76
C GLY A 373 -34.90 -29.83 -27.62
N ALA A 374 -35.53 -29.17 -26.64
CA ALA A 374 -35.23 -27.78 -26.26
C ALA A 374 -33.93 -27.62 -25.43
N GLY A 375 -33.15 -28.69 -25.22
CA GLY A 375 -31.85 -28.65 -24.54
C GLY A 375 -31.91 -28.64 -23.02
N LEU A 376 -33.07 -28.93 -22.42
CA LEU A 376 -33.22 -28.95 -20.96
C LEU A 376 -32.54 -30.18 -20.34
N VAL A 377 -31.86 -29.96 -19.22
CA VAL A 377 -31.25 -31.04 -18.44
C VAL A 377 -32.31 -31.84 -17.67
N LYS A 378 -31.98 -33.08 -17.32
CA LYS A 378 -32.93 -34.07 -16.77
C LYS A 378 -33.77 -33.53 -15.60
N GLU A 379 -33.18 -32.88 -14.61
CA GLU A 379 -33.94 -32.38 -13.45
C GLU A 379 -34.93 -31.26 -13.84
N ASP A 380 -34.57 -30.41 -14.80
CA ASP A 380 -35.46 -29.36 -15.31
C ASP A 380 -36.64 -29.93 -16.10
N VAL A 381 -36.41 -31.02 -16.83
CA VAL A 381 -37.47 -31.76 -17.53
C VAL A 381 -38.44 -32.37 -16.52
N LEU A 382 -37.92 -33.04 -15.48
CA LEU A 382 -38.75 -33.67 -14.45
C LEU A 382 -39.60 -32.64 -13.69
N ALA A 383 -39.03 -31.46 -13.39
CA ALA A 383 -39.75 -30.37 -12.72
C ALA A 383 -40.89 -29.79 -13.58
N ARG A 384 -40.67 -29.66 -14.89
CA ARG A 384 -41.66 -29.07 -15.82
C ARG A 384 -42.83 -29.98 -16.19
N LEU A 385 -42.73 -31.29 -15.93
CA LEU A 385 -43.82 -32.22 -16.22
C LEU A 385 -44.98 -32.10 -15.21
N ALA A 386 -44.81 -31.38 -14.10
CA ALA A 386 -45.85 -31.13 -13.09
C ALA A 386 -46.60 -32.40 -12.59
N VAL A 387 -45.91 -33.54 -12.59
CA VAL A 387 -46.41 -34.84 -12.10
C VAL A 387 -45.53 -35.36 -10.97
N SER A 388 -45.95 -36.44 -10.30
CA SER A 388 -45.11 -37.07 -9.28
C SER A 388 -43.74 -37.47 -9.85
N ARG A 389 -42.69 -37.43 -9.02
CA ARG A 389 -41.31 -37.81 -9.45
C ARG A 389 -41.27 -39.22 -10.07
N LYS A 390 -42.09 -40.16 -9.57
CA LYS A 390 -42.22 -41.51 -10.13
C LYS A 390 -42.80 -41.50 -11.55
N GLN A 391 -43.84 -40.71 -11.80
CA GLN A 391 -44.44 -40.55 -13.14
C GLN A 391 -43.49 -39.80 -14.09
N ALA A 392 -42.82 -38.76 -13.61
CA ALA A 392 -41.87 -37.99 -14.41
C ALA A 392 -40.67 -38.85 -14.86
N LEU A 393 -40.12 -39.67 -13.96
CA LEU A 393 -39.04 -40.61 -14.30
C LEU A 393 -39.49 -41.70 -15.28
N ARG A 394 -40.75 -42.15 -15.18
CA ARG A 394 -41.35 -43.09 -16.15
C ARG A 394 -41.50 -42.43 -17.52
N ALA A 395 -42.08 -41.24 -17.58
CA ALA A 395 -42.22 -40.46 -18.82
C ALA A 395 -40.85 -40.18 -19.48
N PHE A 396 -39.81 -39.89 -18.69
CA PHE A 396 -38.46 -39.69 -19.19
C PHE A 396 -37.87 -40.96 -19.83
N ARG A 397 -38.17 -42.14 -19.24
CA ARG A 397 -37.80 -43.43 -19.82
C ARG A 397 -38.57 -43.71 -21.11
N ASP A 398 -39.88 -43.45 -21.11
CA ASP A 398 -40.76 -43.66 -22.26
C ASP A 398 -40.40 -42.74 -23.43
N ALA A 399 -39.98 -41.50 -23.15
CA ALA A 399 -39.42 -40.58 -24.14
C ALA A 399 -38.17 -41.14 -24.83
N SER A 400 -37.29 -41.82 -24.08
CA SER A 400 -36.11 -42.49 -24.66
C SER A 400 -36.52 -43.66 -25.58
N PHE A 401 -37.65 -44.33 -25.31
CA PHE A 401 -38.23 -45.33 -26.21
C PHE A 401 -38.77 -44.69 -27.50
N LEU A 402 -39.54 -43.60 -27.39
CA LEU A 402 -40.08 -42.89 -28.54
C LEU A 402 -38.96 -42.34 -29.45
N GLU A 403 -37.92 -41.72 -28.87
CA GLU A 403 -36.75 -41.23 -29.61
C GLU A 403 -35.98 -42.35 -30.32
N ALA A 404 -35.92 -43.55 -29.72
CA ALA A 404 -35.28 -44.71 -30.35
C ALA A 404 -36.10 -45.26 -31.53
N GLY A 405 -37.43 -45.14 -31.51
CA GLY A 405 -38.33 -45.54 -32.60
C GLY A 405 -38.47 -44.52 -33.75
N VAL A 406 -38.06 -43.27 -33.53
CA VAL A 406 -38.15 -42.16 -34.52
C VAL A 406 -36.87 -41.99 -35.35
N ARG A 407 -35.83 -42.81 -35.15
CA ARG A 407 -34.62 -42.73 -35.99
C ARG A 407 -34.94 -43.14 -37.45
N PRO A 408 -34.79 -42.26 -38.45
CA PRO A 408 -34.72 -42.71 -39.84
C PRO A 408 -33.48 -43.60 -39.99
N ALA A 409 -33.62 -44.69 -40.74
CA ALA A 409 -32.48 -45.48 -41.17
C ALA A 409 -31.44 -44.55 -41.81
N ARG A 410 -30.19 -44.63 -41.36
CA ARG A 410 -29.03 -44.12 -42.10
C ARG A 410 -28.43 -45.27 -42.86
#